data_AF-A0A931LLD1-F1
#
_entry.id   AF-A0A931LLD1-F1
#
_cell.length_a   1.000
_cell.length_b   1.000
_cell.length_c   1.000
_cell.angle_alpha   90.00
_cell.angle_beta   90.00
_cell.angle_gamma   90.00
#
_symmetry.space_group_name_H-M   'P 1'
#
loop_
_entity.id
_entity.type
_entity.pdbx_description
1 polymer ?
#
loop_
_entity_poly.entity_id
_entity_poly.type
_entity_poly.pdbx_seq_one_letter_code
_entity_poly.pdbx_strand_id
1 'polypeptide(L)'
;MRSRRSAATDKDRFDALITVLNVGFERGGVVTRLEKRGDRFVEEPYEVYAPRVLAGIAGLKDTLEDRSLPLFMLRKRRNETVARLNSATDAEAQALRDQCALACLTHVQNLVAAYDSAPSVLEREGVDDRAVDLWSPLIAVTMVADAEDRGNRMRQLLELARDLGSVRDADAEGGTTARLLGVLEAIRAELGEAPAPADLLKAIRERPDWDWLKNTRRLAGLLNPLGIVRQQIRDGGRRRWCYVLDGDQLADLQARYGSGGNVGDEPEAFDHAGGFSSVPEPVTTDASGDNPHE
;
A
#
# COMPACT_ATOMS: atom_id res chain seq x y z
N MET A 1 1.31 36.19 20.74
CA MET A 1 0.00 35.63 20.34
C MET A 1 0.20 34.76 19.10
N ARG A 2 0.58 33.48 19.28
CA ARG A 2 0.73 32.54 18.17
C ARG A 2 -0.67 32.06 17.77
N SER A 3 -1.00 32.25 16.49
CA SER A 3 -2.31 32.00 15.90
C SER A 3 -2.73 30.54 16.02
N ARG A 4 -3.81 30.27 16.76
CA ARG A 4 -4.58 29.01 16.74
C ARG A 4 -5.43 28.91 15.45
N ARG A 5 -4.86 29.15 14.27
CA ARG A 5 -5.43 28.68 12.98
C ARG A 5 -4.90 27.26 12.78
N SER A 6 -5.42 26.30 13.53
CA SER A 6 -6.60 25.45 13.27
C SER A 6 -6.15 24.13 12.64
N ALA A 7 -5.55 23.27 13.47
CA ALA A 7 -5.23 21.88 13.11
C ALA A 7 -6.48 21.11 12.63
N ALA A 8 -7.68 21.53 13.08
CA ALA A 8 -8.96 21.01 12.60
C ALA A 8 -9.18 21.30 11.10
N THR A 9 -8.89 22.53 10.64
CA THR A 9 -9.07 22.90 9.23
C THR A 9 -8.11 22.17 8.29
N ASP A 10 -6.88 21.90 8.74
CA ASP A 10 -5.92 21.12 7.95
C ASP A 10 -6.29 19.63 7.92
N LYS A 11 -6.84 19.09 9.03
CA LYS A 11 -7.39 17.73 9.08
C LYS A 11 -8.59 17.57 8.13
N ASP A 12 -9.54 18.49 8.16
CA ASP A 12 -10.72 18.44 7.30
C ASP A 12 -10.36 18.50 5.81
N ARG A 13 -9.36 19.33 5.47
CA ARG A 13 -8.82 19.39 4.10
C ARG A 13 -8.14 18.10 3.68
N PHE A 14 -7.35 17.52 4.59
CA PHE A 14 -6.68 16.25 4.34
C PHE A 14 -7.70 15.13 4.13
N ASP A 15 -8.70 14.98 5.02
CA ASP A 15 -9.75 13.98 4.87
C ASP A 15 -10.58 14.19 3.60
N ALA A 16 -10.86 15.44 3.20
CA ALA A 16 -11.51 15.73 1.93
C ALA A 16 -10.68 15.29 0.71
N LEU A 17 -9.35 15.40 0.77
CA LEU A 17 -8.45 14.92 -0.27
C LEU A 17 -8.41 13.39 -0.31
N ILE A 18 -8.35 12.73 0.85
CA ILE A 18 -8.41 11.26 0.94
C ILE A 18 -9.71 10.75 0.32
N THR A 19 -10.84 11.41 0.56
CA THR A 19 -12.12 11.08 -0.06
C THR A 19 -12.04 11.17 -1.58
N VAL A 20 -11.47 12.24 -2.14
CA VAL A 20 -11.30 12.38 -3.60
C VAL A 20 -10.44 11.25 -4.17
N LEU A 21 -9.38 10.86 -3.45
CA LEU A 21 -8.50 9.77 -3.87
C LEU A 21 -9.18 8.40 -3.82
N ASN A 22 -9.91 8.10 -2.75
CA ASN A 22 -10.65 6.85 -2.61
C ASN A 22 -11.78 6.73 -3.65
N VAL A 23 -12.56 7.80 -3.85
CA VAL A 23 -13.65 7.82 -4.85
C VAL A 23 -13.09 7.73 -6.26
N GLY A 24 -11.92 8.31 -6.51
CA GLY A 24 -11.24 8.25 -7.81
C GLY A 24 -10.57 6.93 -8.15
N PHE A 25 -10.72 5.89 -7.31
CA PHE A 25 -10.17 4.56 -7.55
C PHE A 25 -10.90 3.82 -8.68
N GLU A 26 -12.22 3.98 -8.77
CA GLU A 26 -13.08 3.31 -9.75
C GLU A 26 -13.75 4.30 -10.70
N ARG A 27 -14.03 3.82 -11.91
CA ARG A 27 -14.75 4.60 -12.92
C ARG A 27 -16.17 4.92 -12.44
N GLY A 28 -16.61 6.15 -12.67
CA GLY A 28 -17.92 6.63 -12.20
C GLY A 28 -17.90 7.23 -10.79
N GLY A 29 -16.74 7.27 -10.13
CA GLY A 29 -16.55 7.98 -8.88
C GLY A 29 -16.76 9.48 -9.03
N VAL A 30 -17.72 10.02 -8.29
CA VAL A 30 -18.11 11.44 -8.32
C VAL A 30 -17.99 12.07 -6.93
N VAL A 31 -17.47 13.29 -6.88
CA VAL A 31 -17.41 14.11 -5.67
C VAL A 31 -18.17 15.42 -5.90
N THR A 32 -19.14 15.71 -5.04
CA THR A 32 -19.93 16.95 -5.10
C THR A 32 -19.20 18.09 -4.41
N ARG A 33 -19.20 19.28 -5.03
CA ARG A 33 -18.75 20.54 -4.44
C ARG A 33 -19.81 21.62 -4.64
N LEU A 34 -19.79 22.62 -3.75
CA LEU A 34 -20.65 23.79 -3.88
C LEU A 34 -19.95 24.83 -4.74
N GLU A 35 -20.51 25.12 -5.91
CA GLU A 35 -20.10 26.25 -6.74
C GLU A 35 -20.99 27.46 -6.46
N LYS A 36 -20.38 28.65 -6.44
CA LYS A 36 -21.15 29.89 -6.39
C LYS A 36 -21.61 30.27 -7.79
N ARG A 37 -22.92 30.27 -8.02
CA ARG A 37 -23.56 30.75 -9.27
C ARG A 37 -24.45 31.94 -8.95
N GLY A 38 -23.96 33.13 -9.28
CA GLY A 38 -24.59 34.39 -8.86
C GLY A 38 -24.59 34.52 -7.33
N ASP A 39 -25.78 34.70 -6.76
CA ASP A 39 -25.97 34.85 -5.31
C ASP A 39 -26.32 33.53 -4.58
N ARG A 40 -26.29 32.39 -5.27
CA ARG A 40 -26.62 31.08 -4.69
C ARG A 40 -25.45 30.11 -4.80
N PHE A 41 -25.42 29.15 -3.89
CA PHE A 41 -24.56 27.97 -3.99
C PHE A 41 -25.36 26.83 -4.63
N VAL A 42 -24.75 26.18 -5.61
CA VAL A 42 -25.32 25.04 -6.33
C VAL A 42 -24.38 23.86 -6.18
N GLU A 43 -24.94 22.69 -5.96
CA GLU A 43 -24.20 21.43 -5.95
C GLU A 43 -23.77 21.07 -7.37
N GLU A 44 -22.47 20.92 -7.57
CA GLU A 44 -21.87 20.51 -8.83
C GLU A 44 -21.11 19.19 -8.62
N PRO A 45 -21.44 18.12 -9.38
CA PRO A 45 -20.72 16.86 -9.34
C PRO A 45 -19.46 16.90 -10.21
N TYR A 46 -18.34 16.35 -9.71
CA TYR A 46 -17.11 16.19 -10.49
C TYR A 46 -16.69 14.72 -10.53
N GLU A 47 -16.46 14.18 -11.73
CA GLU A 47 -15.80 12.89 -11.90
C GLU A 47 -14.34 13.00 -11.44
N VAL A 48 -13.91 12.08 -10.59
CA VAL A 48 -12.56 12.08 -10.01
C VAL A 48 -11.76 10.83 -10.36
N TYR A 49 -12.29 9.96 -11.22
CA TYR A 49 -11.59 8.79 -11.70
C TYR A 49 -10.37 9.19 -12.54
N ALA A 50 -9.18 8.80 -12.09
CA ALA A 50 -7.93 9.05 -12.82
C ALA A 50 -6.82 8.13 -12.30
N PRO A 51 -5.86 7.72 -13.17
CA PRO A 51 -4.62 7.13 -12.70
C PRO A 51 -3.83 8.18 -11.92
N ARG A 52 -3.30 7.79 -10.75
CA ARG A 52 -2.58 8.70 -9.85
C ARG A 52 -1.30 8.05 -9.36
N VAL A 53 -0.25 8.85 -9.27
CA VAL A 53 1.01 8.48 -8.64
C VAL A 53 1.22 9.42 -7.47
N LEU A 54 1.31 8.86 -6.27
CA LEU A 54 1.55 9.60 -5.04
C LEU A 54 2.99 9.34 -4.60
N ALA A 55 3.71 10.42 -4.26
CA ALA A 55 5.05 10.34 -3.70
C ALA A 55 5.05 11.01 -2.34
N GLY A 56 5.51 10.30 -1.32
CA GLY A 56 5.53 10.76 0.06
C GLY A 56 6.72 10.17 0.82
N ILE A 57 7.12 10.84 1.90
CA ILE A 57 8.16 10.36 2.82
C ILE A 57 7.56 9.39 3.85
N ALA A 58 6.30 9.63 4.24
CA ALA A 58 5.53 8.78 5.14
C ALA A 58 4.61 7.85 4.33
N GLY A 59 4.18 6.76 4.96
CA GLY A 59 3.18 5.84 4.40
C GLY A 59 1.85 6.54 4.10
N LEU A 60 1.05 5.92 3.23
CA LEU A 60 -0.31 6.37 2.95
C LEU A 60 -1.22 6.00 4.14
N LYS A 61 -2.36 6.69 4.28
CA LYS A 61 -3.41 6.27 5.23
C LYS A 61 -3.95 4.90 4.78
N ASP A 62 -4.24 3.99 5.71
CA ASP A 62 -4.58 2.57 5.46
C ASP A 62 -5.54 2.38 4.27
N THR A 63 -6.62 3.17 4.20
CA THR A 63 -7.62 3.04 3.13
C THR A 63 -7.09 3.30 1.71
N LEU A 64 -6.08 4.15 1.58
CA LEU A 64 -5.41 4.44 0.31
C LEU A 64 -4.32 3.42 0.00
N GLU A 65 -3.62 2.95 1.04
CA GLU A 65 -2.57 1.95 0.88
C GLU A 65 -3.14 0.67 0.25
N ASP A 66 -4.28 0.22 0.75
CA ASP A 66 -5.02 -0.94 0.22
C ASP A 66 -5.41 -0.79 -1.27
N ARG A 67 -5.58 0.45 -1.73
CA ARG A 67 -5.97 0.83 -3.10
C ARG A 67 -4.80 1.35 -3.94
N SER A 68 -3.57 1.03 -3.56
CA SER A 68 -2.38 1.49 -4.25
C SER A 68 -1.43 0.33 -4.53
N LEU A 69 -0.57 0.46 -5.54
CA LEU A 69 0.59 -0.41 -5.71
C LEU A 69 1.82 0.32 -5.14
N PRO A 70 2.34 -0.09 -3.96
CA PRO A 70 3.42 0.64 -3.33
C PRO A 70 4.73 0.44 -4.10
N LEU A 71 5.44 1.54 -4.36
CA LEU A 71 6.78 1.56 -4.92
C LEU A 71 7.74 2.19 -3.92
N PHE A 72 8.58 1.36 -3.32
CA PHE A 72 9.54 1.81 -2.30
C PHE A 72 10.80 2.38 -2.95
N MET A 73 11.08 3.66 -2.69
CA MET A 73 12.30 4.32 -3.14
C MET A 73 13.36 4.28 -2.05
N LEU A 74 14.57 3.80 -2.39
CA LEU A 74 15.70 3.78 -1.47
C LEU A 74 16.57 5.02 -1.63
N ARG A 75 17.13 5.50 -0.51
CA ARG A 75 18.14 6.56 -0.56
C ARG A 75 19.39 6.01 -1.24
N LYS A 76 19.85 6.72 -2.27
CA LYS A 76 21.12 6.40 -2.92
C LYS A 76 22.28 6.41 -1.91
N ARG A 77 23.20 5.46 -2.04
CA ARG A 77 24.46 5.48 -1.24
C ARG A 77 25.41 6.56 -1.76
N ARG A 78 26.38 6.98 -0.94
CA ARG A 78 27.37 8.02 -1.33
C ARG A 78 28.19 7.61 -2.57
N ASN A 79 28.44 6.32 -2.75
CA ASN A 79 29.20 5.75 -3.86
C ASN A 79 28.32 5.21 -4.99
N GLU A 80 27.00 5.37 -4.90
CA GLU A 80 26.06 4.88 -5.90
C GLU A 80 25.80 5.94 -6.98
N THR A 81 26.03 5.57 -8.23
CA THR A 81 25.71 6.43 -9.37
C THR A 81 24.35 6.06 -9.89
N VAL A 82 23.41 7.01 -9.79
CA VAL A 82 22.05 6.89 -10.32
C VAL A 82 21.90 7.90 -11.46
N ALA A 83 21.24 7.49 -12.55
CA ALA A 83 20.93 8.37 -13.67
C ALA A 83 20.14 9.59 -13.18
N ARG A 84 20.50 10.78 -13.66
CA ARG A 84 19.73 11.99 -13.39
C ARG A 84 18.60 12.11 -14.38
N LEU A 85 17.39 12.31 -13.88
CA LEU A 85 16.26 12.74 -14.70
C LEU A 85 16.53 14.17 -15.17
N ASN A 86 16.53 14.37 -16.49
CA ASN A 86 16.75 15.66 -17.13
C ASN A 86 15.93 15.75 -18.44
N SER A 87 16.13 16.79 -19.24
CA SER A 87 15.39 16.99 -20.48
C SER A 87 15.54 15.84 -21.51
N ALA A 88 16.67 15.13 -21.50
CA ALA A 88 16.82 13.94 -22.34
C ALA A 88 15.90 12.80 -21.86
N THR A 89 15.71 12.67 -20.55
CA THR A 89 14.74 11.73 -19.97
C THR A 89 13.31 12.07 -20.36
N ASP A 90 12.95 13.35 -20.49
CA ASP A 90 11.61 13.74 -20.93
C ASP A 90 11.33 13.30 -22.38
N ALA A 91 12.32 13.43 -23.26
CA ALA A 91 12.22 12.97 -24.64
C ALA A 91 12.10 11.44 -24.73
N GLU A 92 12.91 10.70 -23.97
CA GLU A 92 12.81 9.25 -23.86
C GLU A 92 11.44 8.82 -23.31
N ALA A 93 10.96 9.48 -22.25
CA ALA A 93 9.65 9.23 -21.67
C ALA A 93 8.51 9.51 -22.65
N GLN A 94 8.63 10.55 -23.48
CA GLN A 94 7.63 10.81 -24.53
C GLN A 94 7.63 9.70 -25.58
N ALA A 95 8.80 9.25 -26.06
CA ALA A 95 8.89 8.16 -27.01
C ALA A 95 8.27 6.86 -26.45
N LEU A 96 8.51 6.57 -25.16
CA LEU A 96 7.87 5.45 -24.47
C LEU A 96 6.34 5.61 -24.38
N ARG A 97 5.84 6.81 -24.06
CA ARG A 97 4.40 7.10 -24.06
C ARG A 97 3.77 6.83 -25.43
N ASP A 98 4.42 7.27 -26.51
CA ASP A 98 3.92 7.08 -27.87
C ASP A 98 3.90 5.59 -28.25
N GLN A 99 4.93 4.83 -27.87
CA GLN A 99 4.98 3.38 -28.07
C GLN A 99 3.89 2.65 -27.28
N CYS A 100 3.68 3.03 -26.01
CA CYS A 100 2.61 2.47 -25.19
C CYS A 100 1.23 2.78 -25.79
N ALA A 101 1.00 4.01 -26.25
CA ALA A 101 -0.25 4.40 -26.90
C ALA A 101 -0.50 3.59 -28.18
N LEU A 102 0.53 3.45 -29.02
CA LEU A 102 0.46 2.65 -30.24
C LEU A 102 0.16 1.18 -29.93
N ALA A 103 0.84 0.57 -28.96
CA ALA A 103 0.60 -0.81 -28.55
C ALA A 103 -0.84 -1.00 -28.04
N CYS A 104 -1.31 -0.11 -27.16
CA CYS A 104 -2.67 -0.16 -26.64
C CYS A 104 -3.73 -0.06 -27.75
N LEU A 105 -3.55 0.86 -28.71
CA LEU A 105 -4.48 1.02 -29.84
C LEU A 105 -4.42 -0.16 -30.81
N THR A 106 -3.24 -0.73 -31.03
CA THR A 106 -3.04 -1.88 -31.93
C THR A 106 -3.68 -3.14 -31.36
N HIS A 107 -3.61 -3.33 -30.04
CA HIS A 107 -4.04 -4.56 -29.38
C HIS A 107 -5.30 -4.39 -28.52
N VAL A 108 -6.08 -3.32 -28.73
CA VAL A 108 -7.21 -2.94 -27.86
C VAL A 108 -8.21 -4.07 -27.63
N GLN A 109 -8.55 -4.83 -28.67
CA GLN A 109 -9.51 -5.94 -28.56
C GLN A 109 -8.97 -7.08 -27.68
N ASN A 110 -7.70 -7.43 -27.85
CA ASN A 110 -7.04 -8.46 -27.04
C ASN A 110 -6.86 -7.97 -25.59
N LEU A 111 -6.56 -6.69 -25.39
CA LEU A 111 -6.43 -6.09 -24.07
C LEU A 111 -7.76 -6.09 -23.31
N VAL A 112 -8.87 -5.75 -23.96
CA VAL A 112 -10.20 -5.80 -23.34
C VAL A 112 -10.55 -7.24 -22.95
N ALA A 113 -10.37 -8.20 -23.86
CA ALA A 113 -10.64 -9.60 -23.54
C ALA A 113 -9.72 -10.16 -22.43
N ALA A 114 -8.44 -9.75 -22.42
CA ALA A 114 -7.50 -10.11 -21.36
C ALA A 114 -7.90 -9.47 -20.03
N TYR A 115 -8.36 -8.22 -20.04
CA TYR A 115 -8.84 -7.52 -18.85
C TYR A 115 -10.08 -8.18 -18.26
N ASP A 116 -11.06 -8.54 -19.09
CA ASP A 116 -12.28 -9.23 -18.65
C ASP A 116 -11.99 -10.60 -18.00
N SER A 117 -10.88 -11.26 -18.38
CA SER A 117 -10.47 -12.56 -17.83
C SER A 117 -9.46 -12.48 -16.70
N ALA A 118 -8.80 -11.34 -16.49
CA ALA A 118 -7.75 -11.16 -15.48
C ALA A 118 -8.24 -11.40 -14.03
N PRO A 119 -9.44 -10.95 -13.60
CA PRO A 119 -9.94 -11.23 -12.26
C PRO A 119 -9.97 -12.73 -11.93
N SER A 120 -10.55 -13.54 -12.82
CA SER A 120 -10.62 -14.99 -12.62
C SER A 120 -9.24 -15.66 -12.61
N VAL A 121 -8.22 -15.08 -13.24
CA VAL A 121 -6.84 -15.56 -13.14
C VAL A 121 -6.29 -15.26 -11.74
N LEU A 122 -6.45 -14.03 -11.25
CA LEU A 122 -5.94 -13.58 -9.95
C LEU A 122 -6.63 -14.28 -8.78
N GLU A 123 -7.96 -14.43 -8.83
CA GLU A 123 -8.75 -15.13 -7.82
C GLU A 123 -8.32 -16.59 -7.67
N ARG A 124 -8.10 -17.30 -8.78
CA ARG A 124 -7.57 -18.67 -8.77
C ARG A 124 -6.19 -18.77 -8.12
N GLU A 125 -5.44 -17.68 -8.16
CA GLU A 125 -4.12 -17.60 -7.58
C GLU A 125 -4.16 -17.22 -6.08
N GLY A 126 -5.34 -16.95 -5.52
CA GLY A 126 -5.58 -16.62 -4.11
C GLY A 126 -5.31 -15.14 -3.78
N VAL A 127 -5.46 -14.25 -4.76
CA VAL A 127 -5.32 -12.79 -4.58
C VAL A 127 -6.64 -12.22 -4.07
N ASP A 128 -6.60 -11.30 -3.10
CA ASP A 128 -7.78 -10.65 -2.52
C ASP A 128 -8.46 -9.66 -3.47
N ASP A 129 -9.74 -9.38 -3.25
CA ASP A 129 -10.58 -8.56 -4.14
C ASP A 129 -9.96 -7.18 -4.45
N ARG A 130 -9.34 -6.49 -3.48
CA ARG A 130 -8.76 -5.16 -3.69
C ARG A 130 -7.48 -5.24 -4.52
N ALA A 131 -6.67 -6.27 -4.28
CA ALA A 131 -5.52 -6.55 -5.10
C ALA A 131 -5.95 -6.98 -6.52
N VAL A 132 -7.05 -7.72 -6.69
CA VAL A 132 -7.57 -8.09 -8.01
C VAL A 132 -7.78 -6.85 -8.88
N ASP A 133 -8.43 -5.81 -8.36
CA ASP A 133 -8.66 -4.56 -9.10
C ASP A 133 -7.35 -3.88 -9.51
N LEU A 134 -6.36 -3.87 -8.62
CA LEU A 134 -5.05 -3.25 -8.85
C LEU A 134 -4.20 -4.00 -9.88
N TRP A 135 -4.21 -5.33 -9.83
CA TRP A 135 -3.35 -6.15 -10.66
C TRP A 135 -3.97 -6.49 -12.02
N SER A 136 -5.30 -6.46 -12.16
CA SER A 136 -6.00 -6.81 -13.40
C SER A 136 -5.51 -6.04 -14.64
N PRO A 137 -5.31 -4.70 -14.61
CA PRO A 137 -4.77 -3.98 -15.77
C PRO A 137 -3.37 -4.45 -16.18
N LEU A 138 -2.51 -4.72 -15.20
CA LEU A 138 -1.13 -5.15 -15.45
C LEU A 138 -1.09 -6.59 -15.97
N ILE A 139 -1.91 -7.48 -15.40
CA ILE A 139 -2.06 -8.85 -15.87
C ILE A 139 -2.55 -8.87 -17.31
N ALA A 140 -3.57 -8.08 -17.66
CA ALA A 140 -4.09 -7.98 -19.02
C ALA A 140 -3.01 -7.59 -20.04
N VAL A 141 -2.21 -6.56 -19.73
CA VAL A 141 -1.09 -6.13 -20.58
C VAL A 141 -0.06 -7.25 -20.74
N THR A 142 0.32 -7.93 -19.65
CA THR A 142 1.30 -9.02 -19.73
C THR A 142 0.78 -10.25 -20.47
N MET A 143 -0.52 -10.56 -20.39
CA MET A 143 -1.15 -11.65 -21.14
C MET A 143 -1.03 -11.43 -22.65
N VAL A 144 -1.34 -10.21 -23.11
CA VAL A 144 -1.23 -9.85 -24.52
C VAL A 144 0.22 -9.89 -24.98
N ALA A 145 1.14 -9.30 -24.20
CA ALA A 145 2.57 -9.33 -24.53
C ALA A 145 3.15 -10.76 -24.57
N ASP A 146 2.81 -11.60 -23.58
CA ASP A 146 3.25 -12.99 -23.53
C ASP A 146 2.65 -13.83 -24.67
N ALA A 147 1.46 -13.49 -25.17
CA ALA A 147 0.87 -14.17 -26.33
C ALA A 147 1.64 -13.87 -27.62
N GLU A 148 2.24 -12.68 -27.74
CA GLU A 148 3.01 -12.27 -28.94
C GLU A 148 4.38 -12.93 -29.03
N ASP A 149 5.14 -12.93 -27.94
CA ASP A 149 6.53 -13.38 -27.93
C ASP A 149 6.76 -14.69 -27.15
N ARG A 150 5.70 -15.31 -26.61
CA ARG A 150 5.73 -16.50 -25.73
C ARG A 150 6.54 -16.28 -24.45
N GLY A 151 6.46 -15.07 -23.90
CA GLY A 151 7.07 -14.67 -22.63
C GLY A 151 6.43 -15.32 -21.40
N ASN A 152 6.88 -14.85 -20.24
CA ASN A 152 6.42 -15.33 -18.93
C ASN A 152 6.16 -14.20 -17.93
N ARG A 153 5.93 -12.96 -18.41
CA ARG A 153 5.75 -11.77 -17.57
C ARG A 153 4.51 -11.89 -16.69
N MET A 154 3.42 -12.47 -17.21
CA MET A 154 2.21 -12.71 -16.43
C MET A 154 2.51 -13.57 -15.19
N ARG A 155 3.28 -14.64 -15.35
CA ARG A 155 3.66 -15.51 -14.23
C ARG A 155 4.49 -14.76 -13.19
N GLN A 156 5.47 -13.97 -13.63
CA GLN A 156 6.28 -13.15 -12.72
C GLN A 156 5.41 -12.15 -11.95
N LEU A 157 4.42 -11.56 -12.62
CA LEU A 157 3.51 -10.60 -12.01
C LEU A 157 2.55 -11.24 -11.00
N LEU A 158 2.04 -12.45 -11.30
CA LEU A 158 1.25 -13.24 -10.35
C LEU A 158 2.05 -13.62 -9.10
N GLU A 159 3.32 -13.98 -9.26
CA GLU A 159 4.21 -14.24 -8.12
C GLU A 159 4.37 -12.98 -7.25
N LEU A 160 4.56 -11.81 -7.87
CA LEU A 160 4.66 -10.53 -7.15
C LEU A 160 3.36 -10.13 -6.46
N ALA A 161 2.21 -10.30 -7.11
CA ALA A 161 0.90 -10.01 -6.53
C ALA A 161 0.65 -10.82 -5.26
N ARG A 162 0.98 -12.12 -5.29
CA ARG A 162 0.90 -13.00 -4.12
C ARG A 162 1.86 -12.59 -3.01
N ASP A 163 3.11 -12.31 -3.37
CA ASP A 163 4.12 -11.93 -2.38
C ASP A 163 3.68 -10.64 -1.66
N LEU A 164 3.17 -9.64 -2.39
CA LEU A 164 2.66 -8.40 -1.80
C LEU A 164 1.36 -8.57 -1.01
N GLY A 165 0.42 -9.41 -1.46
CA GLY A 165 -0.78 -9.74 -0.69
C GLY A 165 -0.43 -10.38 0.67
N SER A 166 0.54 -11.29 0.69
CA SER A 166 0.98 -11.93 1.93
C SER A 166 1.64 -10.99 2.93
N VAL A 167 2.22 -9.88 2.47
CA VAL A 167 2.77 -8.82 3.35
C VAL A 167 1.64 -7.98 3.94
N ARG A 168 0.61 -7.64 3.13
CA ARG A 168 -0.54 -6.85 3.57
C ARG A 168 -1.40 -7.58 4.60
N ASP A 169 -1.70 -8.85 4.37
CA ASP A 169 -2.44 -9.68 5.34
C ASP A 169 -1.72 -9.71 6.69
N ALA A 170 -0.38 -9.78 6.66
CA ALA A 170 0.41 -9.75 7.86
C ALA A 170 0.39 -8.36 8.53
N ASP A 171 0.43 -7.25 7.77
CA ASP A 171 0.40 -5.89 8.34
C ASP A 171 -0.99 -5.47 8.86
N ALA A 172 -2.09 -5.97 8.29
CA ALA A 172 -3.47 -5.72 8.72
C ALA A 172 -3.76 -6.24 10.15
N GLU A 173 -2.97 -7.18 10.65
CA GLU A 173 -3.00 -7.63 12.06
C GLU A 173 -2.23 -6.71 13.02
N GLY A 174 -1.88 -5.48 12.60
CA GLY A 174 -1.45 -4.42 13.52
C GLY A 174 0.04 -4.43 13.87
N GLY A 175 0.91 -4.33 12.86
CA GLY A 175 2.32 -3.98 13.08
C GLY A 175 3.33 -5.08 12.75
N THR A 176 3.09 -5.87 11.70
CA THR A 176 4.05 -6.89 11.26
C THR A 176 5.38 -6.30 10.82
N THR A 177 5.39 -5.15 10.15
CA THR A 177 6.65 -4.46 9.84
C THR A 177 7.41 -4.02 11.10
N ALA A 178 6.74 -3.45 12.11
CA ALA A 178 7.38 -3.08 13.38
C ALA A 178 7.89 -4.32 14.15
N ARG A 179 7.08 -5.39 14.20
CA ARG A 179 7.47 -6.69 14.77
C ARG A 179 8.64 -7.32 14.02
N LEU A 180 8.64 -7.26 12.68
CA LEU A 180 9.72 -7.75 11.84
C LEU A 180 11.01 -7.01 12.14
N LEU A 181 10.97 -5.69 12.20
CA LEU A 181 12.13 -4.86 12.52
C LEU A 181 12.67 -5.16 13.94
N GLY A 182 11.78 -5.42 14.91
CA GLY A 182 12.18 -5.90 16.24
C GLY A 182 12.85 -7.28 16.20
N VAL A 183 12.28 -8.21 15.42
CA VAL A 183 12.85 -9.55 15.22
C VAL A 183 14.21 -9.49 14.51
N LEU A 184 14.35 -8.65 13.48
CA LEU A 184 15.61 -8.49 12.75
C LEU A 184 16.72 -7.92 13.64
N GLU A 185 16.40 -6.97 14.53
CA GLU A 185 17.39 -6.44 15.48
C GLU A 185 17.80 -7.50 16.52
N ALA A 186 16.84 -8.29 17.03
CA ALA A 186 17.16 -9.40 17.93
C ALA A 186 18.04 -10.46 17.24
N ILE A 187 17.71 -10.83 16.00
CA ILE A 187 18.51 -11.79 15.21
C ILE A 187 19.89 -11.22 14.89
N ARG A 188 19.99 -9.92 14.59
CA ARG A 188 21.27 -9.24 14.39
C ARG A 188 22.16 -9.34 15.63
N ALA A 189 21.60 -9.18 16.82
CA ALA A 189 22.35 -9.32 18.07
C ALA A 189 22.85 -10.77 18.31
N GLU A 190 22.11 -11.77 17.83
CA GLU A 190 22.44 -13.20 18.03
C GLU A 190 23.37 -13.78 16.94
N LEU A 191 23.08 -13.50 15.66
CA LEU A 191 23.78 -14.07 14.50
C LEU A 191 24.78 -13.10 13.85
N GLY A 192 24.82 -11.85 14.30
CA GLY A 192 25.61 -10.78 13.72
C GLY A 192 24.95 -10.11 12.51
N GLU A 193 25.68 -9.21 11.86
CA GLU A 193 25.13 -8.31 10.83
C GLU A 193 24.93 -8.95 9.46
N ALA A 194 25.45 -10.16 9.22
CA ALA A 194 25.47 -10.78 7.90
C ALA A 194 24.99 -12.24 7.88
N PRO A 195 23.78 -12.55 8.38
CA PRO A 195 23.24 -13.91 8.35
C PRO A 195 23.01 -14.38 6.90
N ALA A 196 23.24 -15.67 6.65
CA ALA A 196 22.88 -16.26 5.37
C ALA A 196 21.34 -16.34 5.23
N PRO A 197 20.78 -16.33 4.00
CA PRO A 197 19.33 -16.37 3.81
C PRO A 197 18.62 -17.53 4.50
N ALA A 198 19.25 -18.71 4.52
CA ALA A 198 18.70 -19.90 5.18
C ALA A 198 18.71 -19.75 6.70
N ASP A 199 19.79 -19.20 7.26
CA ASP A 199 19.94 -18.99 8.70
C ASP A 199 19.00 -17.89 9.20
N LEU A 200 18.88 -16.79 8.44
CA LEU A 200 17.94 -15.71 8.74
C LEU A 200 16.49 -16.21 8.69
N LEU A 201 16.11 -16.96 7.65
CA LEU A 201 14.78 -17.55 7.55
C LEU A 201 14.50 -18.48 8.74
N LYS A 202 15.46 -19.34 9.08
CA LYS A 202 15.33 -20.26 10.22
C LYS A 202 15.14 -19.49 11.53
N ALA A 203 15.98 -18.50 11.79
CA ALA A 203 15.94 -17.69 13.01
C ALA A 203 14.64 -16.87 13.14
N ILE A 204 14.09 -16.37 12.03
CA ILE A 204 12.80 -15.67 12.03
C ILE A 204 11.67 -16.66 12.38
N ARG A 205 11.65 -17.85 11.77
CA ARG A 205 10.61 -18.87 12.02
C ARG A 205 10.61 -19.43 13.44
N GLU A 206 11.73 -19.33 14.15
CA GLU A 206 11.83 -19.72 15.55
C GLU A 206 11.22 -18.68 16.50
N ARG A 207 10.81 -17.50 15.99
CA ARG A 207 10.09 -16.48 16.76
C ARG A 207 8.58 -16.76 16.78
N PRO A 208 7.87 -16.34 17.85
CA PRO A 208 6.41 -16.41 17.91
C PRO A 208 5.78 -15.70 16.71
N ASP A 209 4.73 -16.30 16.14
CA ASP A 209 3.91 -15.71 15.06
C ASP A 209 4.61 -15.56 13.68
N TRP A 210 5.76 -16.22 13.47
CA TRP A 210 6.53 -16.18 12.21
C TRP A 210 6.61 -17.53 11.48
N ASP A 211 5.82 -18.53 11.90
CA ASP A 211 5.81 -19.88 11.34
C ASP A 211 5.28 -19.95 9.89
N TRP A 212 4.47 -18.97 9.49
CA TRP A 212 3.94 -18.79 8.15
C TRP A 212 5.01 -18.41 7.09
N LEU A 213 6.19 -17.94 7.51
CA LEU A 213 7.29 -17.56 6.63
C LEU A 213 8.03 -18.81 6.11
N LYS A 214 7.44 -19.49 5.12
CA LYS A 214 7.87 -20.85 4.72
C LYS A 214 9.15 -20.93 3.89
N ASN A 215 9.53 -19.87 3.19
CA ASN A 215 10.64 -19.92 2.21
C ASN A 215 11.37 -18.58 2.07
N THR A 216 12.56 -18.65 1.48
CA THR A 216 13.46 -17.49 1.28
C THR A 216 12.91 -16.48 0.27
N ARG A 217 11.97 -16.89 -0.61
CA ARG A 217 11.29 -15.97 -1.53
C ARG A 217 10.40 -15.01 -0.76
N ARG A 218 9.54 -15.53 0.14
CA ARG A 218 8.69 -14.69 1.00
C ARG A 218 9.51 -13.80 1.94
N LEU A 219 10.63 -14.31 2.46
CA LEU A 219 11.57 -13.49 3.24
C LEU A 219 12.08 -12.30 2.40
N ALA A 220 12.46 -12.53 1.14
CA ALA A 220 12.84 -11.43 0.25
C ALA A 220 11.66 -10.46 0.00
N GLY A 221 10.43 -10.97 -0.13
CA GLY A 221 9.22 -10.16 -0.26
C GLY A 221 9.00 -9.18 0.91
N LEU A 222 9.34 -9.59 2.14
CA LEU A 222 9.26 -8.72 3.33
C LEU A 222 10.43 -7.74 3.44
N LEU A 223 11.65 -8.19 3.10
CA LEU A 223 12.87 -7.41 3.32
C LEU A 223 13.17 -6.40 2.19
N ASN A 224 12.82 -6.73 0.95
CA ASN A 224 13.09 -5.87 -0.20
C ASN A 224 12.38 -4.50 -0.11
N PRO A 225 11.10 -4.41 0.29
CA PRO A 225 10.43 -3.14 0.56
C PRO A 225 11.17 -2.24 1.56
N LEU A 226 11.84 -2.85 2.55
CA LEU A 226 12.60 -2.16 3.59
C LEU A 226 14.03 -1.78 3.14
N GLY A 227 14.40 -2.12 1.91
CA GLY A 227 15.74 -1.92 1.37
C GLY A 227 16.78 -2.90 1.91
N ILE A 228 16.36 -3.98 2.56
CA ILE A 228 17.23 -5.04 3.07
C ILE A 228 17.34 -6.12 2.00
N VAL A 229 18.21 -5.89 1.02
CA VAL A 229 18.39 -6.80 -0.12
C VAL A 229 19.53 -7.80 0.12
N ARG A 230 19.43 -8.96 -0.52
CA ARG A 230 20.48 -9.99 -0.48
C ARG A 230 21.74 -9.50 -1.19
N GLN A 231 22.89 -9.55 -0.51
CA GLN A 231 24.18 -9.11 -1.04
C GLN A 231 25.20 -10.26 -1.03
N GLN A 232 26.21 -10.17 -1.89
CA GLN A 232 27.31 -11.12 -1.92
C GLN A 232 28.53 -10.52 -1.21
N ILE A 233 28.92 -11.09 -0.08
CA ILE A 233 30.09 -10.66 0.69
C ILE A 233 31.24 -11.65 0.52
N ARG A 234 32.46 -11.14 0.67
CA ARG A 234 33.68 -11.95 0.66
C ARG A 234 34.13 -12.17 2.09
N ASP A 235 34.14 -13.42 2.51
CA ASP A 235 34.48 -13.84 3.87
C ASP A 235 35.51 -14.98 3.79
N GLY A 236 36.67 -14.81 4.42
CA GLY A 236 37.75 -15.80 4.38
C GLY A 236 38.20 -16.24 2.98
N GLY A 237 38.03 -15.38 1.96
CA GLY A 237 38.37 -15.68 0.57
C GLY A 237 37.28 -16.39 -0.24
N ARG A 238 36.16 -16.79 0.36
CA ARG A 238 34.98 -17.37 -0.31
C ARG A 238 33.87 -16.33 -0.45
N ARG A 239 33.12 -16.38 -1.54
CA ARG A 239 31.93 -15.54 -1.75
C ARG A 239 30.71 -16.24 -1.17
N ARG A 240 29.93 -15.55 -0.32
CA ARG A 240 28.66 -16.05 0.20
C ARG A 240 27.57 -14.99 0.09
N TRP A 241 26.33 -15.45 -0.04
CA TRP A 241 25.15 -14.59 -0.03
C TRP A 241 24.67 -14.39 1.41
N CYS A 242 24.35 -13.14 1.77
CA CYS A 242 23.82 -12.77 3.07
C CYS A 242 22.80 -11.64 2.94
N TYR A 243 22.05 -11.39 4.00
CA TYR A 243 21.38 -10.11 4.21
C TYR A 243 22.25 -9.27 5.13
N VAL A 244 22.45 -7.99 4.81
CA VAL A 244 23.19 -7.08 5.69
C VAL A 244 22.17 -6.38 6.56
N LEU A 245 22.13 -6.76 7.83
CA LEU A 245 21.33 -6.15 8.88
C LEU A 245 22.14 -5.01 9.49
N ASP A 246 22.18 -3.88 8.77
CA ASP A 246 22.85 -2.66 9.22
C ASP A 246 22.05 -2.04 10.39
N GLY A 247 22.72 -1.79 11.51
CA GLY A 247 22.09 -1.24 12.71
C GLY A 247 21.53 0.15 12.55
N ASP A 248 22.22 1.01 11.80
CA ASP A 248 21.75 2.36 11.57
C ASP A 248 20.50 2.34 10.68
N GLN A 249 20.46 1.43 9.70
CA GLN A 249 19.29 1.20 8.87
C GLN A 249 18.12 0.65 9.68
N LEU A 250 18.35 -0.36 10.54
CA LEU A 250 17.31 -0.95 11.37
C LEU A 250 16.77 0.05 12.40
N ALA A 251 17.63 0.85 13.03
CA ALA A 251 17.20 1.89 13.96
C ALA A 251 16.38 3.00 13.28
N ASP A 252 16.78 3.45 12.08
CA ASP A 252 16.01 4.42 11.28
C ASP A 252 14.66 3.85 10.85
N LEU A 253 14.61 2.58 10.42
CA LEU A 253 13.36 1.90 10.09
C LEU A 253 12.46 1.74 11.33
N GLN A 254 13.00 1.33 12.49
CA GLN A 254 12.24 1.22 13.73
C GLN A 254 11.68 2.58 14.19
N ALA A 255 12.43 3.68 14.05
CA ALA A 255 11.91 5.01 14.36
C ALA A 255 10.75 5.41 13.43
N ARG A 256 10.78 4.99 12.16
CA ARG A 256 9.75 5.28 11.15
C ARG A 256 8.49 4.45 11.34
N TYR A 257 8.63 3.15 11.59
CA TYR A 257 7.52 2.19 11.59
C TYR A 257 7.08 1.77 13.00
N GLY A 258 7.91 1.99 14.03
CA GLY A 258 7.62 1.65 15.43
C GLY A 258 6.68 2.61 16.15
N SER A 259 6.28 3.71 15.52
CA SER A 259 5.38 4.72 16.12
C SER A 259 3.88 4.41 15.91
N GLY A 260 3.52 3.29 15.28
CA GLY A 260 2.14 2.90 15.00
C GLY A 260 1.35 2.32 16.18
N GLY A 261 1.93 2.28 17.38
CA GLY A 261 1.35 1.60 18.55
C GLY A 261 1.02 2.51 19.75
N ASN A 262 0.72 3.80 19.55
CA ASN A 262 0.24 4.62 20.67
C ASN A 262 -0.81 5.64 20.21
N VAL A 263 -2.06 5.18 20.07
CA VAL A 263 -3.22 6.06 20.17
C VAL A 263 -3.44 6.34 21.66
N GLY A 264 -3.03 7.54 22.07
CA GLY A 264 -3.31 8.23 23.33
C GLY A 264 -3.86 7.43 24.51
N ASP A 265 -2.98 7.12 25.46
CA ASP A 265 -3.31 7.19 26.89
C ASP A 265 -2.60 8.42 27.47
N GLU A 266 -3.30 9.56 27.51
CA GLU A 266 -3.07 10.54 28.56
C GLU A 266 -3.77 10.01 29.83
N PRO A 267 -3.12 10.02 31.00
CA PRO A 267 -3.75 9.55 32.22
C PRO A 267 -4.70 10.66 32.73
N GLU A 268 -5.95 10.65 32.26
CA GLU A 268 -7.01 11.39 32.94
C GLU A 268 -7.40 10.63 34.21
N ALA A 269 -6.84 11.08 35.34
CA ALA A 269 -7.36 10.78 36.65
C ALA A 269 -8.78 11.36 36.76
N PHE A 270 -9.80 10.53 36.59
CA PHE A 270 -11.17 10.87 36.97
C PHE A 270 -11.55 10.20 38.28
N ASP A 271 -11.67 11.07 39.27
CA ASP A 271 -12.18 10.86 40.62
C ASP A 271 -13.65 10.39 40.58
N HIS A 272 -13.97 9.40 41.39
CA HIS A 272 -15.33 8.89 41.55
C HIS A 272 -16.14 9.80 42.48
N ALA A 273 -17.22 10.44 42.00
CA ALA A 273 -18.37 10.78 42.85
C ALA A 273 -19.62 11.25 42.05
N GLY A 274 -20.77 10.58 42.30
CA GLY A 274 -22.14 11.06 42.02
C GLY A 274 -22.59 10.83 40.57
N GLY A 275 -23.49 9.90 40.23
CA GLY A 275 -24.82 9.72 40.79
C GLY A 275 -25.84 10.50 39.96
N PHE A 276 -26.56 9.84 39.05
CA PHE A 276 -28.01 10.02 38.85
C PHE A 276 -28.56 9.02 37.82
N SER A 277 -29.67 8.42 38.22
CA SER A 277 -30.50 7.44 37.52
C SER A 277 -31.51 8.14 36.62
N SER A 278 -31.69 7.68 35.38
CA SER A 278 -33.01 7.58 34.72
C SER A 278 -32.88 6.96 33.32
N VAL A 279 -33.49 5.79 33.15
CA VAL A 279 -33.81 5.15 31.86
C VAL A 279 -35.09 5.78 31.29
N PRO A 280 -35.25 5.87 29.97
CA PRO A 280 -36.57 5.74 29.38
C PRO A 280 -36.67 4.53 28.43
N GLU A 281 -37.77 3.79 28.60
CA GLU A 281 -38.23 2.68 27.76
C GLU A 281 -38.63 3.11 26.33
N PRO A 282 -38.67 2.17 25.37
CA PRO A 282 -39.07 2.44 24.00
C PRO A 282 -40.61 2.52 23.86
N VAL A 283 -41.08 3.59 23.21
CA VAL A 283 -42.49 3.72 22.79
C VAL A 283 -42.69 2.96 21.49
N THR A 284 -43.47 1.89 21.55
CA THR A 284 -44.15 1.28 20.41
C THR A 284 -45.39 2.10 20.06
N THR A 285 -45.56 2.45 18.79
CA THR A 285 -46.88 2.82 18.24
C THR A 285 -47.02 2.20 16.86
N ASP A 286 -47.95 1.27 16.79
CA ASP A 286 -48.45 0.61 15.58
C ASP A 286 -49.67 1.38 15.04
N ALA A 287 -49.80 1.33 13.71
CA ALA A 287 -51.02 1.42 12.90
C ALA A 287 -51.89 2.71 12.93
N SER A 288 -51.99 3.38 11.77
CA SER A 288 -53.17 3.33 10.89
C SER A 288 -53.30 4.58 9.99
N GLY A 289 -53.66 4.34 8.72
CA GLY A 289 -54.68 5.17 8.06
C GLY A 289 -54.23 6.06 6.90
N ASP A 290 -54.78 5.73 5.75
CA ASP A 290 -55.19 6.63 4.66
C ASP A 290 -54.15 7.34 3.79
N ASN A 291 -53.91 6.66 2.67
CA ASN A 291 -53.63 7.25 1.37
C ASN A 291 -54.95 7.77 0.76
N PRO A 292 -55.01 9.02 0.26
CA PRO A 292 -55.78 9.20 -0.95
C PRO A 292 -55.21 10.21 -1.97
N HIS A 293 -55.43 9.85 -3.24
CA HIS A 293 -55.55 10.64 -4.46
C HIS A 293 -54.33 11.00 -5.32
N GLU A 294 -54.39 10.40 -6.54
CA GLU A 294 -54.13 10.94 -7.89
C GLU A 294 -52.70 11.27 -8.33
#